data_AF-A0A4P8WFZ2-F1
#
_entry.id   AF-A0A4P8WFZ2-F1
#
_cell.length_a   1.000
_cell.length_b   1.000
_cell.length_c   1.000
_cell.angle_alpha   90.00
_cell.angle_beta   90.00
_cell.angle_gamma   90.00
#
_symmetry.space_group_name_H-M   'P 1'
#
loop_
_entity.id
_entity.type
_entity.pdbx_description
1 polymer ?
#
loop_
_entity_poly.entity_id
_entity_poly.type
_entity_poly.pdbx_seq_one_letter_code
_entity_poly.pdbx_strand_id
1 'polypeptide(L)'
;MLKKLASYPKQNGLAKALREIGRIERTLFMLDWFRDPALRRRVQAGLNKGEARNALARAVFLHRLGEIRDRKPENHSYRASGLTLLTAAISLWNTVYMERAVDALKRKGVKINEQLLSHLSPLGWEHINLTGDYIWKSNRIPASGKFRRLRPAKVERSKNSLNVQ
;
A
#
# COMPACT_ATOMS: atom_id res chain seq x y z
N MET A 1 9.68 -21.10 -24.68
CA MET A 1 11.07 -20.58 -24.76
C MET A 1 11.79 -20.54 -23.40
N LEU A 2 11.22 -19.93 -22.36
CA LEU A 2 11.85 -19.85 -21.01
C LEU A 2 12.19 -21.21 -20.37
N LYS A 3 11.37 -22.26 -20.61
CA LYS A 3 11.60 -23.63 -20.11
C LYS A 3 12.89 -24.27 -20.65
N LYS A 4 13.32 -23.90 -21.87
CA LYS A 4 14.51 -24.45 -22.57
C LYS A 4 15.81 -23.75 -22.13
N LEU A 5 15.71 -22.53 -21.58
CA LEU A 5 16.85 -21.81 -21.01
C LEU A 5 17.14 -22.26 -19.57
N ALA A 6 16.12 -22.70 -18.84
CA ALA A 6 16.24 -23.22 -17.47
C ALA A 6 16.74 -24.67 -17.39
N SER A 7 16.72 -25.42 -18.50
CA SER A 7 17.14 -26.83 -18.55
C SER A 7 18.64 -27.03 -18.72
N TYR A 8 19.40 -25.97 -19.01
CA TYR A 8 20.85 -26.05 -19.12
C TYR A 8 21.51 -25.73 -17.77
N PRO A 9 22.48 -26.55 -17.31
CA PRO A 9 23.15 -26.31 -16.05
C PRO A 9 23.85 -24.94 -16.10
N LYS A 10 24.02 -24.34 -14.91
CA LYS A 10 24.34 -22.94 -14.56
C LYS A 10 25.51 -22.23 -15.29
N GLN A 11 26.08 -22.78 -16.36
CA GLN A 11 27.25 -22.27 -17.09
C GLN A 11 27.05 -22.15 -18.62
N ASN A 12 25.82 -21.99 -19.12
CA ASN A 12 25.62 -21.68 -20.55
C ASN A 12 26.13 -20.25 -20.86
N GLY A 13 27.04 -20.10 -21.83
CA GLY A 13 27.59 -18.82 -22.26
C GLY A 13 26.53 -17.79 -22.68
N LEU A 14 25.42 -18.25 -23.26
CA LEU A 14 24.26 -17.40 -23.59
C LEU A 14 23.58 -16.85 -22.34
N ALA A 15 23.39 -17.68 -21.31
CA ALA A 15 22.82 -17.22 -20.04
C ALA A 15 23.73 -16.23 -19.32
N LYS A 16 25.06 -16.38 -19.47
CA LYS A 16 26.04 -15.42 -18.98
C LYS A 16 25.95 -14.09 -19.75
N ALA A 17 25.93 -14.13 -21.08
CA ALA A 17 25.77 -12.93 -21.91
C ALA A 17 24.47 -12.16 -21.59
N LEU A 18 23.34 -12.86 -21.47
CA LEU A 18 22.06 -12.25 -21.07
C LEU A 18 22.10 -11.63 -19.67
N ARG A 19 22.83 -12.24 -18.71
CA ARG A 19 23.06 -11.62 -17.40
C ARG A 19 23.91 -10.36 -17.49
N GLU A 20 24.98 -10.37 -18.29
CA GLU A 20 25.82 -9.17 -18.46
C GLU A 20 25.03 -8.03 -19.09
N ILE A 21 24.20 -8.30 -20.10
CA ILE A 21 23.28 -7.30 -20.66
C ILE A 21 22.38 -6.72 -19.56
N GLY A 22 21.78 -7.57 -18.73
CA GLY A 22 20.97 -7.09 -17.60
C GLY A 22 21.76 -6.29 -16.54
N ARG A 23 23.06 -6.56 -16.37
CA ARG A 23 23.93 -5.74 -15.50
C ARG A 23 24.22 -4.37 -16.12
N ILE A 24 24.47 -4.31 -17.43
CA ILE A 24 24.69 -3.04 -18.15
C ILE A 24 23.46 -2.14 -18.02
N GLU A 25 22.27 -2.67 -18.30
CA GLU A 25 20.99 -1.94 -18.15
C GLU A 25 20.79 -1.44 -16.71
N ARG A 26 21.09 -2.26 -15.70
CA ARG A 26 21.01 -1.85 -14.29
C ARG A 26 21.99 -0.73 -13.97
N THR A 27 23.23 -0.81 -14.46
CA THR A 27 24.25 0.22 -14.23
C THR A 27 23.84 1.54 -14.88
N LEU A 28 23.36 1.50 -16.13
CA LEU A 28 22.88 2.70 -16.82
C LEU A 28 21.71 3.35 -16.08
N PHE A 29 20.71 2.55 -15.67
CA PHE A 29 19.61 3.01 -14.85
C PHE A 29 20.07 3.61 -13.51
N MET A 30 21.06 2.99 -12.83
CA MET A 30 21.61 3.52 -11.58
C MET A 30 22.29 4.88 -11.80
N LEU A 31 23.05 5.04 -12.88
CA LEU A 31 23.67 6.31 -13.23
C LEU A 31 22.61 7.39 -13.49
N ASP A 32 21.55 7.06 -14.24
CA ASP A 32 20.43 7.97 -14.48
C ASP A 32 19.72 8.33 -13.16
N TRP A 33 19.51 7.35 -12.28
CA TRP A 33 18.88 7.54 -10.97
C TRP A 33 19.72 8.43 -10.03
N PHE A 34 21.05 8.35 -10.10
CA PHE A 34 21.94 9.24 -9.36
C PHE A 34 21.91 10.68 -9.91
N ARG A 35 21.82 10.83 -11.23
CA ARG A 35 21.88 12.14 -11.90
C ARG A 35 20.54 12.89 -11.93
N ASP A 36 19.41 12.19 -12.06
CA ASP A 36 18.08 12.79 -12.19
C ASP A 36 17.24 12.68 -10.90
N PRO A 37 17.05 13.79 -10.15
CA PRO A 37 16.17 13.82 -8.99
C PRO A 37 14.70 13.52 -9.32
N ALA A 38 14.21 13.84 -10.52
CA ALA A 38 12.82 13.59 -10.90
C ALA A 38 12.57 12.09 -11.13
N LEU A 39 13.48 11.38 -11.81
CA LEU A 39 13.47 9.92 -11.88
C LEU A 39 13.49 9.31 -10.48
N ARG A 40 14.38 9.76 -9.59
CA ARG A 40 14.45 9.26 -8.21
C ARG A 40 13.14 9.40 -7.46
N ARG A 41 12.51 10.59 -7.50
CA ARG A 41 11.21 10.82 -6.83
C ARG A 41 10.11 9.92 -7.38
N ARG A 42 10.04 9.73 -8.70
CA ARG A 42 9.06 8.83 -9.33
C ARG A 42 9.25 7.37 -8.90
N VAL A 43 10.49 6.90 -8.90
CA VAL A 43 10.85 5.55 -8.45
C VAL A 43 10.49 5.36 -6.97
N GLN A 44 10.87 6.31 -6.11
CA GLN A 44 10.56 6.26 -4.69
C GLN A 44 9.05 6.29 -4.42
N ALA A 45 8.29 7.09 -5.17
CA ALA A 45 6.83 7.11 -5.05
C ALA A 45 6.21 5.75 -5.42
N GLY A 46 6.74 5.06 -6.45
CA GLY A 46 6.35 3.70 -6.79
C GLY A 46 6.69 2.68 -5.69
N LEU A 47 7.92 2.75 -5.16
CA LEU A 47 8.39 1.91 -4.06
C LEU A 47 7.53 2.10 -2.80
N ASN A 48 7.31 3.35 -2.38
CA ASN A 48 6.49 3.67 -1.21
C ASN A 48 5.07 3.10 -1.33
N LYS A 49 4.46 3.14 -2.53
CA LYS A 49 3.14 2.52 -2.78
C LYS A 49 3.20 1.00 -2.59
N GLY A 50 4.22 0.35 -3.14
CA GLY A 50 4.43 -1.09 -3.01
C GLY A 50 4.68 -1.51 -1.55
N GLU A 51 5.55 -0.79 -0.85
CA GLU A 51 5.85 -1.02 0.56
C GLU A 51 4.63 -0.82 1.46
N ALA A 52 3.85 0.25 1.24
CA ALA A 52 2.62 0.50 1.98
C ALA A 52 1.59 -0.62 1.75
N ARG A 53 1.43 -1.08 0.51
CA ARG A 53 0.54 -2.21 0.19
C ARG A 53 1.02 -3.48 0.89
N ASN A 54 2.32 -3.76 0.84
CA ASN A 54 2.89 -4.94 1.48
C ASN A 54 2.79 -4.86 3.01
N ALA A 55 2.95 -3.67 3.60
CA ALA A 55 2.75 -3.45 5.03
C ALA A 55 1.30 -3.70 5.44
N LEU A 56 0.33 -3.17 4.68
CA LEU A 56 -1.09 -3.45 4.88
C LEU A 56 -1.39 -4.94 4.75
N ALA A 57 -0.89 -5.59 3.69
CA ALA A 57 -1.10 -7.02 3.47
C ALA A 57 -0.53 -7.86 4.63
N ARG A 58 0.65 -7.51 5.16
CA ARG A 58 1.22 -8.17 6.34
C ARG A 58 0.38 -7.95 7.61
N ALA A 59 -0.13 -6.73 7.81
CA ALA A 59 -0.97 -6.42 8.96
C ALA A 59 -2.30 -7.20 8.92
N VAL A 60 -2.91 -7.31 7.73
CA VAL A 60 -4.12 -8.10 7.51
C VAL A 60 -3.85 -9.60 7.66
N PHE A 61 -2.71 -10.07 7.16
CA PHE A 61 -2.28 -11.46 7.26
C PHE A 61 -1.56 -11.72 8.61
N LEU A 62 -2.24 -11.42 9.72
CA LEU A 62 -1.63 -11.48 11.05
C LEU A 62 -1.39 -12.91 11.55
N HIS A 63 -2.21 -13.87 11.14
CA HIS A 63 -2.08 -15.25 11.63
C HIS A 63 -0.83 -15.93 11.02
N ARG A 64 0.11 -16.31 11.90
CA ARG A 64 1.37 -17.00 11.59
C ARG A 64 2.36 -16.18 10.73
N LEU A 65 2.51 -14.88 11.02
CA LEU A 65 3.63 -14.06 10.51
C LEU A 65 3.73 -13.91 8.98
N GLY A 66 2.70 -14.20 8.17
CA GLY A 66 2.85 -14.15 6.70
C GLY A 66 3.05 -15.50 6.03
N GLU A 67 3.21 -16.60 6.77
CA GLU A 67 3.59 -17.88 6.17
C GLU A 67 2.37 -18.69 5.69
N ILE A 68 2.25 -18.85 4.37
CA ILE A 68 1.27 -19.75 3.77
C ILE A 68 1.83 -21.17 3.79
N ARG A 69 1.57 -21.93 4.86
CA ARG A 69 1.92 -23.35 4.95
C ARG A 69 0.74 -24.25 4.61
N ASP A 70 0.11 -23.99 3.47
CA ASP A 70 -0.85 -24.94 2.93
C ASP A 70 -0.13 -26.06 2.17
N ARG A 71 -0.73 -27.26 2.16
CA ARG A 71 -0.14 -28.42 1.49
C ARG A 71 -0.58 -28.52 0.02
N LYS A 72 -1.62 -27.78 -0.36
CA LYS A 72 -2.26 -27.83 -1.68
C LYS A 72 -2.15 -26.46 -2.39
N PRO A 73 -1.76 -26.42 -3.68
CA PRO A 73 -1.66 -25.19 -4.47
C PRO A 73 -2.96 -24.39 -4.52
N GLU A 74 -4.13 -25.05 -4.51
CA GLU A 74 -5.42 -24.35 -4.51
C GLU A 74 -5.61 -23.50 -3.23
N ASN A 75 -5.21 -24.01 -2.07
CA ASN A 75 -5.36 -23.30 -0.80
C ASN A 75 -4.49 -22.04 -0.73
N HIS A 76 -3.28 -22.08 -1.30
CA HIS A 76 -2.44 -20.88 -1.43
C HIS A 76 -3.10 -19.83 -2.33
N SER A 77 -3.73 -20.26 -3.43
CA SER A 77 -4.44 -19.37 -4.36
C SER A 77 -5.63 -18.69 -3.68
N TYR A 78 -6.46 -19.44 -2.94
CA TYR A 78 -7.59 -18.88 -2.21
C TYR A 78 -7.15 -17.87 -1.15
N ARG A 79 -6.07 -18.15 -0.40
CA ARG A 79 -5.53 -17.21 0.59
C ARG A 79 -4.94 -15.96 -0.04
N ALA A 80 -4.16 -16.09 -1.11
CA ALA A 80 -3.61 -14.94 -1.83
C ALA A 80 -4.71 -14.06 -2.43
N SER A 81 -5.75 -14.68 -2.97
CA SER A 81 -6.92 -13.99 -3.53
C SER A 81 -7.72 -13.28 -2.44
N GLY A 82 -7.98 -13.95 -1.31
CA GLY A 82 -8.68 -13.37 -0.16
C GLY A 82 -7.92 -12.19 0.45
N LEU A 83 -6.58 -12.31 0.59
CA LEU A 83 -5.74 -11.21 1.07
C LEU A 83 -5.77 -10.01 0.12
N THR A 84 -5.70 -10.27 -1.19
CA THR A 84 -5.81 -9.23 -2.22
C THR A 84 -7.16 -8.53 -2.16
N LEU A 85 -8.25 -9.29 -2.03
CA LEU A 85 -9.60 -8.78 -1.90
C LEU A 85 -9.76 -7.90 -0.66
N LEU A 86 -9.30 -8.37 0.50
CA LEU A 86 -9.42 -7.62 1.75
C LEU A 86 -8.57 -6.35 1.74
N THR A 87 -7.35 -6.42 1.20
CA THR A 87 -6.47 -5.24 1.00
C THR A 87 -7.15 -4.21 0.09
N ALA A 88 -7.79 -4.64 -1.00
CA ALA A 88 -8.53 -3.76 -1.90
C ALA A 88 -9.76 -3.15 -1.22
N ALA A 89 -10.52 -3.94 -0.44
CA ALA A 89 -11.69 -3.48 0.31
C ALA A 89 -11.32 -2.41 1.35
N ILE A 90 -10.22 -2.61 2.09
CA ILE A 90 -9.68 -1.62 3.03
C ILE A 90 -9.28 -0.34 2.30
N SER A 91 -8.56 -0.48 1.18
CA SER A 91 -8.12 0.66 0.38
C SER A 91 -9.32 1.47 -0.13
N LEU A 92 -10.36 0.80 -0.63
CA LEU A 92 -11.59 1.44 -1.08
C LEU A 92 -12.31 2.16 0.06
N TRP A 93 -12.47 1.50 1.21
CA TRP A 93 -13.06 2.11 2.39
C TRP A 93 -12.30 3.37 2.81
N ASN A 94 -10.98 3.31 2.85
CA ASN A 94 -10.14 4.44 3.21
C ASN A 94 -10.31 5.60 2.21
N THR A 95 -10.26 5.35 0.90
CA THR A 95 -10.46 6.39 -0.12
C THR A 95 -11.79 7.12 0.09
N VAL A 96 -12.89 6.39 0.26
CA VAL A 96 -14.23 6.97 0.43
C VAL A 96 -14.34 7.78 1.72
N TYR A 97 -13.77 7.30 2.84
CA TYR A 97 -13.83 8.05 4.10
C TYR A 97 -12.84 9.22 4.16
N MET A 98 -11.71 9.13 3.46
CA MET A 98 -10.76 10.23 3.32
C MET A 98 -11.37 11.40 2.57
N GLU A 99 -12.02 11.15 1.42
CA GLU A 99 -12.75 12.18 0.67
C GLU A 99 -13.76 12.91 1.56
N ARG A 100 -14.56 12.14 2.31
CA ARG A 100 -15.58 12.70 3.21
C ARG A 100 -14.97 13.46 4.38
N ALA A 101 -13.81 13.03 4.87
CA ALA A 101 -13.07 13.75 5.90
C ALA A 101 -12.53 15.09 5.37
N VAL A 102 -11.99 15.11 4.14
CA VAL A 102 -11.53 16.32 3.46
C VAL A 102 -12.70 17.28 3.26
N ASP A 103 -13.84 16.82 2.76
CA ASP A 103 -15.05 17.63 2.59
C ASP A 103 -15.55 18.22 3.91
N ALA A 104 -15.57 17.42 4.97
CA ALA A 104 -15.97 17.88 6.29
C ALA A 104 -15.01 18.95 6.84
N LEU A 105 -13.71 18.85 6.56
CA LEU A 105 -12.71 19.86 6.93
C LEU A 105 -12.86 21.15 6.08
N LYS A 106 -13.10 21.02 4.77
CA LYS A 106 -13.39 22.15 3.88
C LYS A 106 -14.62 22.93 4.36
N ARG A 107 -15.72 22.24 4.71
CA ARG A 107 -16.94 22.87 5.26
C ARG A 107 -16.72 23.58 6.60
N LYS A 108 -15.72 23.16 7.38
CA LYS A 108 -15.33 23.83 8.63
C LYS A 108 -14.39 25.03 8.43
N GLY A 109 -14.07 25.38 7.18
CA GLY A 109 -13.17 26.50 6.86
C GLY A 109 -11.69 26.20 7.10
N VAL A 110 -11.29 24.93 7.28
CA VAL A 110 -9.87 24.58 7.40
C VAL A 110 -9.21 24.74 6.03
N LYS A 111 -8.17 25.58 5.93
CA LYS A 111 -7.37 25.70 4.71
C LYS A 111 -6.57 24.41 4.50
N ILE A 112 -6.87 23.68 3.43
CA ILE A 112 -6.18 22.45 3.05
C ILE A 112 -5.32 22.75 1.82
N ASN A 113 -4.04 22.38 1.84
CA ASN A 113 -3.19 22.45 0.66
C ASN A 113 -3.52 21.30 -0.30
N GLU A 114 -4.03 21.62 -1.49
CA GLU A 114 -4.40 20.64 -2.51
C GLU A 114 -3.21 19.84 -3.04
N GLN A 115 -2.01 20.42 -3.04
CA GLN A 115 -0.79 19.70 -3.42
C GLN A 115 -0.51 18.55 -2.44
N LEU A 116 -0.74 18.76 -1.15
CA LEU A 116 -0.57 17.72 -0.12
C LEU A 116 -1.64 16.62 -0.21
N LEU A 117 -2.86 16.95 -0.65
CA LEU A 117 -3.91 15.95 -0.88
C LEU A 117 -3.48 14.92 -1.92
N SER A 118 -2.73 15.32 -2.95
CA SER A 118 -2.22 14.40 -3.98
C SER A 118 -1.23 13.36 -3.45
N HIS A 119 -0.63 13.61 -2.27
CA HIS A 119 0.32 12.72 -1.61
C HIS A 119 -0.33 11.80 -0.58
N LEU A 120 -1.64 11.89 -0.40
CA LEU A 120 -2.37 11.06 0.55
C LEU A 120 -2.45 9.60 0.07
N SER A 121 -2.11 8.67 0.97
CA SER A 121 -2.17 7.23 0.68
C SER A 121 -3.38 6.58 1.37
N PRO A 122 -4.27 5.89 0.64
CA PRO A 122 -5.39 5.17 1.23
C PRO A 122 -4.98 3.83 1.87
N LEU A 123 -3.68 3.53 1.95
CA LEU A 123 -3.17 2.24 2.45
C LEU A 123 -2.88 2.23 3.96
N GLY A 124 -3.14 3.33 4.66
CA GLY A 124 -3.03 3.40 6.12
C GLY A 124 -4.04 2.48 6.82
N TRP A 125 -3.65 1.84 7.92
CA TRP A 125 -4.49 0.84 8.60
C TRP A 125 -4.51 0.94 10.13
N GLU A 126 -3.76 1.86 10.72
CA GLU A 126 -3.70 2.05 12.17
C GLU A 126 -5.07 2.41 12.79
N HIS A 127 -5.99 2.96 12.00
CA HIS A 127 -7.35 3.29 12.44
C HIS A 127 -8.34 2.10 12.36
N ILE A 128 -7.90 0.95 11.85
CA ILE A 128 -8.71 -0.26 11.65
C ILE A 128 -8.29 -1.30 12.69
N ASN A 129 -9.26 -1.79 13.47
CA ASN A 129 -9.02 -2.96 14.31
C ASN A 129 -8.98 -4.20 13.41
N LEU A 130 -7.78 -4.76 13.26
CA LEU A 130 -7.53 -6.04 12.58
C LEU A 130 -7.59 -7.22 13.57
N THR A 131 -7.54 -6.95 14.88
CA THR A 131 -7.58 -7.94 15.96
C THR A 131 -8.57 -7.56 17.05
N GLY A 132 -8.95 -8.58 17.83
CA GLY A 132 -9.84 -8.45 18.98
C GLY A 132 -11.28 -8.84 18.66
N ASP A 133 -12.18 -8.52 19.60
CA ASP A 133 -13.58 -8.91 19.52
C ASP A 133 -14.39 -7.97 18.64
N TYR A 134 -15.03 -8.55 17.63
CA TYR A 134 -15.88 -7.81 16.71
C TYR A 134 -17.33 -7.84 17.20
N ILE A 135 -17.75 -6.76 17.87
CA ILE A 135 -19.13 -6.60 18.33
C ILE A 135 -19.95 -5.91 17.23
N TRP A 136 -20.73 -6.71 16.49
CA TRP A 136 -21.66 -6.22 15.47
C TRP A 136 -23.01 -5.85 16.09
N LYS A 137 -23.28 -4.56 16.23
CA LYS A 137 -24.60 -4.06 16.66
C LYS A 137 -25.40 -3.69 15.42
N SER A 138 -26.57 -4.33 15.19
CA SER A 138 -27.41 -4.08 14.01
C SER A 138 -27.81 -2.62 13.84
N ASN A 139 -27.98 -1.88 14.96
CA ASN A 139 -28.27 -0.45 14.94
C ASN A 139 -27.08 0.45 14.52
N ARG A 140 -25.90 -0.12 14.24
CA ARG A 140 -24.71 0.63 13.78
C ARG A 140 -24.40 0.43 12.29
N ILE A 141 -25.19 -0.39 11.60
CA ILE A 141 -25.09 -0.56 10.15
C ILE A 141 -25.86 0.61 9.50
N PRO A 142 -25.18 1.49 8.74
CA PRO A 142 -25.88 2.55 8.02
C PRO A 142 -26.85 1.94 7.00
N ALA A 143 -27.99 2.61 6.77
CA ALA A 143 -28.85 2.27 5.65
C ALA A 143 -28.08 2.37 4.32
N SER A 144 -28.56 1.69 3.28
CA SER A 144 -27.95 1.75 1.95
C SER A 144 -27.72 3.21 1.50
N GLY A 145 -26.53 3.48 0.95
CA GLY A 145 -26.11 4.84 0.54
C GLY A 145 -25.76 5.80 1.69
N LYS A 146 -25.97 5.41 2.95
CA LYS A 146 -25.52 6.17 4.11
C LYS A 146 -24.19 5.63 4.61
N PHE A 147 -23.46 6.49 5.30
CA PHE A 147 -22.13 6.20 5.81
C PHE A 147 -22.08 6.37 7.32
N ARG A 148 -21.06 5.77 7.95
CA ARG A 148 -20.80 5.98 9.37
C ARG A 148 -20.39 7.44 9.60
N ARG A 149 -20.71 7.95 10.79
CA ARG A 149 -20.30 9.29 11.23
C ARG A 149 -18.78 9.34 11.37
N LEU A 150 -18.19 10.46 10.93
CA LEU A 150 -16.76 10.72 11.11
C LEU A 150 -16.44 10.91 12.60
N ARG A 151 -15.24 10.49 13.02
CA ARG A 151 -14.74 10.80 14.36
C ARG A 151 -14.42 12.31 14.45
N PRO A 152 -14.61 12.96 15.61
CA PRO A 152 -14.25 14.35 15.76
C PRO A 152 -12.74 14.54 15.56
N ALA A 153 -12.37 15.50 14.71
CA ALA A 153 -10.97 15.85 14.50
C ALA A 153 -10.42 16.62 15.72
N LYS A 154 -9.32 16.14 16.30
CA LYS A 154 -8.57 16.87 17.33
C LYS A 154 -7.66 17.90 16.65
N VAL A 155 -8.18 19.10 16.37
CA VAL A 155 -7.48 20.12 15.57
C VAL A 155 -6.37 20.87 16.37
N GLU A 156 -6.37 20.78 17.70
CA GLU A 156 -5.48 21.60 18.55
C GLU A 156 -3.98 21.22 18.52
N ARG A 157 -3.61 19.99 18.14
CA ARG A 157 -2.20 19.54 18.22
C ARG A 157 -1.29 19.97 17.06
N SER A 158 -1.84 20.42 15.93
CA SER A 158 -1.02 20.74 14.73
C SER A 158 -0.34 22.11 14.78
N LYS A 159 -0.76 23.04 15.64
CA LYS A 159 -0.16 24.37 15.73
C LYS A 159 1.17 24.38 16.50
N ASN A 160 1.40 23.40 17.38
CA ASN A 160 2.59 23.40 18.25
C ASN A 160 3.80 22.65 17.68
N SER A 161 3.67 21.93 16.56
CA SER A 161 4.79 21.18 15.95
C SER A 161 5.50 21.93 14.81
N LEU A 162 5.10 23.17 14.50
CA LEU A 162 5.78 24.05 13.54
C LEU A 162 6.56 25.20 14.22
N ASN A 163 6.53 25.27 15.56
CA ASN A 163 7.24 26.27 16.37
C ASN A 163 8.20 25.62 17.38
N VAL A 164 9.00 24.64 16.94
CA VAL A 164 10.19 24.22 17.68
C VAL A 164 11.35 24.10 16.70
N GLN A 165 12.15 25.17 16.71
CA GLN A 165 13.54 25.36 16.26
C GLN A 165 13.86 25.13 14.78
#